data_AF-A0A4D4J598-F1
#
_entry.id   AF-A0A4D4J598-F1
#
_cell.length_a   1.000
_cell.length_b   1.000
_cell.length_c   1.000
_cell.angle_alpha   90.00
_cell.angle_beta   90.00
_cell.angle_gamma   90.00
#
_symmetry.space_group_name_H-M   'P 1'
#
loop_
_entity.id
_entity.type
_entity.pdbx_description
1 polymer ?
#
loop_
_entity_poly.entity_id
_entity_poly.type
_entity_poly.pdbx_seq_one_letter_code
_entity_poly.pdbx_strand_id
1 'polypeptide(L)'
;MPAWRGVPIFPCNKLPLNRYRTTSILLMRTGEANQGVVGLRQTGLPDEYEPGLSVRFMNISEKAIISYLVSTYYSAAVLVPDALGVLDNVEIGRED
;
A
#
# COMPACT_ATOMS: atom_id res chain seq x y z
N MET A 1 -8.63 -18.78 -7.83
CA MET A 1 -8.08 -17.95 -6.74
C MET A 1 -8.93 -18.19 -5.50
N PRO A 2 -8.35 -18.24 -4.28
CA PRO A 2 -9.16 -18.36 -3.06
C PRO A 2 -10.13 -17.19 -2.95
N ALA A 3 -11.38 -17.48 -2.59
CA ALA A 3 -12.45 -16.51 -2.49
C ALA A 3 -13.44 -16.92 -1.39
N TRP A 4 -14.12 -15.95 -0.78
CA TRP A 4 -15.21 -16.16 0.17
C TRP A 4 -16.44 -15.41 -0.29
N ARG A 5 -17.57 -16.13 -0.46
CA ARG A 5 -18.82 -15.57 -1.01
C ARG A 5 -18.63 -14.77 -2.30
N GLY A 6 -17.76 -15.26 -3.19
CA GLY A 6 -17.44 -14.61 -4.46
C GLY A 6 -16.46 -13.42 -4.36
N VAL A 7 -16.02 -13.04 -3.16
CA VAL A 7 -15.02 -11.99 -2.96
C VAL A 7 -13.61 -12.61 -2.92
N PRO A 8 -12.66 -12.19 -3.77
CA PRO A 8 -11.31 -12.74 -3.79
C PRO A 8 -10.53 -12.40 -2.52
N ILE A 9 -9.69 -13.33 -2.08
CA ILE A 9 -8.79 -13.14 -0.93
C ILE A 9 -7.36 -12.98 -1.45
N PHE A 10 -6.76 -11.80 -1.19
CA PHE A 10 -5.39 -11.50 -1.57
C PHE A 10 -4.45 -11.57 -0.37
N PRO A 11 -3.34 -12.33 -0.44
CA PRO A 11 -2.34 -12.33 0.61
C PRO A 11 -1.58 -10.99 0.63
N CYS A 12 -1.32 -10.46 1.82
CA CYS A 12 -0.51 -9.27 2.01
C CYS A 12 0.47 -9.47 3.18
N ASN A 13 1.76 -9.56 2.87
CA ASN A 13 2.81 -9.75 3.88
C ASN A 13 3.18 -8.46 4.65
N LYS A 14 2.48 -7.36 4.40
CA LYS A 14 2.67 -6.07 5.09
C LYS A 14 1.68 -5.87 6.23
N LEU A 15 0.66 -6.71 6.36
CA LEU A 15 -0.20 -6.73 7.54
C LEU A 15 0.60 -7.29 8.71
N PRO A 16 0.69 -6.59 9.85
CA PRO A 16 1.56 -6.97 10.93
C PRO A 16 1.06 -8.25 11.62
N LEU A 17 2.00 -9.06 12.10
CA LEU A 17 1.76 -10.11 13.09
C LEU A 17 2.22 -9.58 14.44
N ASN A 18 1.34 -9.55 15.43
CA ASN A 18 1.71 -9.10 16.77
C ASN A 18 2.25 -10.25 17.64
N ARG A 19 2.73 -9.90 18.84
CA ARG A 19 3.30 -10.86 19.82
C ARG A 19 2.34 -11.98 20.25
N TYR A 20 1.03 -11.77 20.08
CA TYR A 20 -0.02 -12.72 20.42
C TYR A 20 -0.38 -13.64 19.24
N ARG A 21 0.44 -13.66 18.17
CA ARG A 21 0.16 -14.43 16.93
C ARG A 21 -1.20 -14.08 16.34
N THR A 22 -1.57 -12.80 16.40
CA THR A 22 -2.76 -12.29 15.73
C THR A 22 -2.40 -11.25 14.68
N THR A 23 -3.25 -11.14 13.67
CA THR A 23 -3.17 -10.18 12.56
C THR A 23 -4.54 -9.56 12.31
N SER A 24 -4.67 -8.79 11.23
CA SER A 24 -5.94 -8.23 10.80
C SER A 24 -6.24 -8.65 9.35
N ILE A 25 -7.53 -8.72 9.00
CA ILE A 25 -7.99 -8.90 7.61
C ILE A 25 -8.72 -7.62 7.20
N LEU A 26 -8.38 -7.11 6.01
CA LEU A 26 -9.02 -5.92 5.44
C LEU A 26 -10.02 -6.34 4.36
N LEU A 27 -11.21 -5.76 4.40
CA LEU A 27 -12.22 -5.83 3.34
C LEU A 27 -12.40 -4.43 2.76
N MET A 28 -12.26 -4.30 1.44
CA MET A 28 -12.30 -2.99 0.77
C MET A 28 -13.24 -3.01 -0.44
N ARG A 29 -14.08 -1.97 -0.55
CA ARG A 29 -14.68 -1.54 -1.81
C ARG A 29 -13.71 -0.56 -2.46
N THR A 30 -13.31 -0.76 -3.70
CA THR A 30 -12.30 0.07 -4.38
C THR A 30 -12.87 0.90 -5.53
N GLY A 31 -12.21 2.02 -5.81
CA GLY A 31 -12.52 2.88 -6.96
C GLY A 31 -13.47 4.03 -6.64
N GLU A 32 -13.25 5.16 -7.31
CA GLU A 32 -14.01 6.41 -7.11
C GLU A 32 -15.48 6.25 -7.47
N ALA A 33 -15.79 5.63 -8.62
CA ALA A 33 -17.16 5.41 -9.08
C ALA A 33 -18.02 4.61 -8.08
N ASN A 34 -17.38 3.76 -7.26
CA ASN A 34 -18.05 2.96 -6.23
C ASN A 34 -18.02 3.63 -4.85
N GLN A 35 -17.56 4.87 -4.74
CA GLN A 35 -17.26 5.52 -3.45
C GLN A 35 -16.43 4.58 -2.57
N GLY A 36 -15.33 4.08 -3.13
CA GLY A 36 -14.45 3.13 -2.49
C GLY A 36 -13.21 3.76 -1.85
N VAL A 37 -12.24 2.91 -1.54
CA VAL A 37 -10.85 3.29 -1.26
C VAL A 37 -10.15 3.61 -2.59
N VAL A 38 -9.43 4.74 -2.62
CA VAL A 38 -8.66 5.20 -3.79
C VAL A 38 -7.22 5.50 -3.41
N GLY A 39 -6.29 5.23 -4.32
CA GLY A 39 -4.90 5.64 -4.20
C GLY A 39 -4.71 7.07 -4.74
N LEU A 40 -3.90 7.86 -4.06
CA LEU A 40 -3.52 9.21 -4.46
C LEU A 40 -2.03 9.23 -4.82
N ARG A 41 -1.67 9.96 -5.86
CA ARG A 41 -0.28 10.23 -6.24
C ARG A 41 -0.15 11.65 -6.79
N GLN A 42 1.00 12.26 -6.58
CA GLN A 42 1.30 13.56 -7.19
C GLN A 42 1.50 13.39 -8.70
N THR A 43 0.88 14.25 -9.51
CA THR A 43 1.09 14.29 -10.97
C THR A 43 2.05 15.41 -11.36
N GLY A 44 2.74 15.26 -12.48
CA GLY A 44 3.61 16.28 -13.03
C GLY A 44 4.90 16.44 -12.22
N LEU A 45 5.42 15.34 -11.67
CA LEU A 45 6.69 15.35 -10.97
C LEU A 45 7.83 15.64 -11.96
N PRO A 46 8.78 16.53 -11.62
CA PRO A 46 10.02 16.63 -12.37
C PRO A 46 10.79 15.31 -12.33
N ASP A 47 11.39 14.91 -13.44
CA ASP A 47 12.18 13.66 -13.54
C ASP A 47 11.36 12.42 -13.13
N GLU A 48 10.06 12.41 -13.48
CA GLU A 48 9.15 11.30 -13.22
C GLU A 48 9.59 10.05 -13.99
N TYR A 49 9.93 9.01 -13.26
CA TYR A 49 10.35 7.73 -13.81
C TYR A 49 9.16 6.78 -13.98
N GLU A 50 8.32 6.73 -12.94
CA GLU A 50 7.02 6.06 -12.94
C GLU A 50 6.00 6.95 -12.23
N PRO A 51 4.69 6.76 -12.44
CA PRO A 51 3.69 7.66 -11.87
C PRO A 51 3.78 7.78 -10.34
N GLY A 52 4.13 8.96 -9.82
CA GLY A 52 4.35 9.18 -8.38
C GLY A 52 5.76 8.83 -7.86
N LEU A 53 6.69 8.47 -8.75
CA LEU A 53 8.10 8.15 -8.46
C LEU A 53 9.03 9.03 -9.30
N SER A 54 9.84 9.86 -8.65
CA SER A 54 10.87 10.67 -9.32
C SER A 54 12.28 10.15 -9.00
N VAL A 55 13.14 10.10 -10.01
CA VAL A 55 14.55 9.73 -9.86
C VAL A 55 15.41 10.83 -10.46
N ARG A 56 16.13 11.56 -9.60
CA ARG A 56 16.93 12.72 -10.01
C ARG A 56 18.41 12.49 -9.77
N PHE A 57 19.23 12.77 -10.79
CA PHE A 57 20.67 12.88 -10.62
C PHE A 57 21.01 14.13 -9.81
N MET A 58 21.82 13.98 -8.75
CA MET A 58 22.19 15.09 -7.88
C MET A 58 23.55 15.67 -8.29
N ASN A 59 24.63 14.93 -8.08
CA ASN A 59 25.98 15.30 -8.52
C ASN A 59 26.93 14.09 -8.45
N ILE A 60 28.18 14.34 -8.83
CA ILE A 60 29.34 13.52 -8.46
C ILE A 60 30.14 14.32 -7.43
N SER A 61 30.38 13.75 -6.26
CA SER A 61 31.19 14.41 -5.22
C SER A 61 32.69 14.36 -5.54
N GLU A 62 33.48 15.16 -4.83
CA GLU A 62 34.96 15.18 -4.93
C GLU A 62 35.62 13.81 -4.65
N LYS A 63 34.90 12.92 -3.96
CA LYS A 63 35.33 11.53 -3.69
C LYS A 63 34.84 10.54 -4.76
N ALA A 64 34.44 11.02 -5.93
CA ALA A 64 33.90 10.24 -7.04
C ALA A 64 32.62 9.44 -6.70
N ILE A 65 31.82 9.89 -5.73
CA ILE A 65 30.52 9.25 -5.41
C ILE A 65 29.43 9.91 -6.25
N ILE A 66 28.73 9.10 -7.05
CA ILE A 66 27.57 9.51 -7.85
C ILE A 66 26.31 9.39 -6.99
N SER A 67 25.55 10.48 -6.86
CA SER A 67 24.35 10.52 -6.01
C SER A 67 23.07 10.66 -6.83
N TYR A 68 22.06 9.87 -6.48
CA TYR A 68 20.70 9.96 -7.02
C TYR A 68 19.70 10.15 -5.88
N LEU A 69 18.73 11.04 -6.07
CA LEU A 69 17.59 11.19 -5.17
C LEU A 69 16.40 10.43 -5.75
N VAL A 70 15.94 9.42 -5.02
CA VAL A 70 14.73 8.66 -5.34
C VAL A 70 13.63 9.11 -4.38
N SER A 71 12.53 9.64 -4.90
CA SER A 71 11.40 10.12 -4.10
C SER A 71 10.08 9.51 -4.57
N THR A 72 9.23 9.13 -3.63
CA THR A 72 7.91 8.54 -3.88
C THR A 72 6.81 9.38 -3.22
N TYR A 73 5.73 9.64 -3.94
CA TYR A 73 4.62 10.48 -3.51
C TYR A 73 3.30 9.72 -3.65
N TYR A 74 2.92 9.02 -2.58
CA TYR A 74 1.71 8.22 -2.52
C TYR A 74 0.92 8.49 -1.25
N SER A 75 -0.40 8.40 -1.36
CA SER A 75 -1.32 8.36 -0.23
C SER A 75 -2.52 7.50 -0.60
N ALA A 76 -3.47 7.33 0.31
CA ALA A 76 -4.73 6.66 0.07
C ALA A 76 -5.86 7.40 0.79
N ALA A 77 -7.06 7.38 0.21
CA ALA A 77 -8.25 7.97 0.80
C ALA A 77 -9.39 6.97 0.83
N VAL A 78 -10.10 6.93 1.95
CA VAL A 78 -11.35 6.19 2.11
C VAL A 78 -12.48 7.19 1.88
N LEU A 79 -13.17 7.09 0.73
CA LEU A 79 -14.12 8.13 0.30
C LEU A 79 -15.37 8.20 1.19
N VAL A 80 -15.81 7.05 1.72
CA VAL A 80 -16.92 6.93 2.66
C VAL A 80 -16.63 5.87 3.74
N PRO A 81 -17.14 6.02 4.97
CA PRO A 81 -16.75 5.16 6.10
C PRO A 81 -17.03 3.67 5.91
N ASP A 82 -18.02 3.29 5.09
CA ASP A 82 -18.39 1.89 4.84
C ASP A 82 -17.53 1.21 3.76
N ALA A 83 -16.61 1.94 3.11
CA ALA A 83 -15.77 1.40 2.05
C ALA A 83 -14.61 0.51 2.55
N LEU A 84 -14.29 0.55 3.84
CA LEU A 84 -13.21 -0.22 4.45
C LEU A 84 -13.68 -0.85 5.77
N GLY A 85 -13.58 -2.18 5.87
CA GLY A 85 -13.76 -2.93 7.10
C GLY A 85 -12.46 -3.60 7.52
N VAL A 86 -12.21 -3.66 8.83
CA VAL A 86 -11.06 -4.36 9.42
C VAL A 86 -11.59 -5.38 10.42
N LEU A 87 -11.27 -6.66 10.19
CA LEU A 87 -11.40 -7.69 11.20
C LEU A 87 -10.07 -7.78 11.94
N ASP A 88 -10.06 -7.37 13.21
CA ASP A 88 -8.86 -7.37 14.04
C ASP A 88 -8.75 -8.64 14.90
N ASN A 89 -7.57 -8.86 15.48
CA ASN A 89 -7.27 -10.00 16.37
C ASN A 89 -7.49 -11.38 15.72
N VAL A 90 -7.22 -11.51 14.42
CA VAL A 90 -7.30 -12.78 13.70
C VAL A 90 -6.13 -13.67 14.08
N GLU A 91 -6.39 -14.77 14.78
CA GLU A 91 -5.38 -15.73 15.21
C GLU A 91 -4.79 -16.52 14.04
N ILE A 92 -3.47 -16.73 14.06
CA ILE A 92 -2.75 -17.54 13.07
C ILE A 92 -2.09 -18.76 13.73
N GLY A 93 -2.41 -19.94 13.20
CA GLY A 93 -1.80 -21.20 13.63
C GLY A 93 -2.34 -21.72 14.95
N ARG A 94 -3.62 -22.14 14.94
CA ARG A 94 -4.20 -22.97 15.99
C ARG A 94 -3.66 -24.39 15.81
N GLU A 95 -2.69 -24.76 16.62
CA GLU A 95 -2.30 -26.14 16.83
C GLU A 95 -3.27 -26.72 17.86
N ASP A 96 -4.13 -27.66 17.43
CA ASP A 96 -4.85 -28.52 18.36
C ASP A 96 -3.90 -29.62 18.89
#